data_AF-A0A913YZB3-F1
#
_entry.id   AF-A0A913YZB3-F1
#
_cell.length_a   1.000
_cell.length_b   1.000
_cell.length_c   1.000
_cell.angle_alpha   90.00
_cell.angle_beta   90.00
_cell.angle_gamma   90.00
#
_symmetry.space_group_name_H-M   'P 1'
#
loop_
_entity.id
_entity.type
_entity.pdbx_description
1 polymer ?
#
loop_
_entity_poly.entity_id
_entity_poly.type
_entity_poly.pdbx_seq_one_letter_code
_entity_poly.pdbx_strand_id
1 'polypeptide(L)'
;MATHVMSESIYNLIPREEVKPPKEQRYQSKFRSTVKEEKQTNKSPNKTMGPAKVDLNAPKDYLSKRSKEPVLPEKTSFKYPDEDKRKPMVPKKEDRPLMGLKSNKNFITTNAVENIMSVPKKPAANFVDTAKGSTHPLEPSGLVPKYLNKKGYGDVPDYLRKRNGEVKRAQEEYDEYIKEHYRRGAMKHLTEGERQAVLNGLKKNWEEIHHQYQGLSVVTDTAPKKARKERMEAEMKQLERDIELLEKHKIIYIANN
;
A
#
# COMPACT_ATOMS: atom_id res chain seq x y z
N MET A 1 16.07 -20.37 24.04
CA MET A 1 14.87 -20.03 24.85
C MET A 1 15.23 -18.79 25.67
N ALA A 2 14.93 -17.60 25.14
CA ALA A 2 15.19 -16.35 25.84
C ALA A 2 14.02 -16.06 26.78
N THR A 3 14.27 -16.10 28.09
CA THR A 3 13.30 -15.73 29.11
C THR A 3 13.13 -14.21 29.08
N HIS A 4 12.04 -13.75 28.46
CA HIS A 4 11.65 -12.35 28.48
C HIS A 4 11.23 -12.00 29.91
N VAL A 5 12.12 -11.34 30.66
CA VAL A 5 11.82 -10.77 31.97
C VAL A 5 10.91 -9.57 31.72
N MET A 6 9.59 -9.79 31.72
CA MET A 6 8.60 -8.72 31.74
C MET A 6 8.64 -8.09 33.14
N SER A 7 8.77 -6.77 33.22
CA SER A 7 8.65 -6.05 34.49
C SER A 7 7.27 -6.31 35.10
N GLU A 8 7.24 -6.53 36.41
CA GLU A 8 6.01 -6.80 37.15
C GLU A 8 5.06 -5.60 37.00
N SER A 9 3.91 -5.83 36.34
CA SER A 9 2.91 -4.81 36.06
C SER A 9 1.53 -5.38 36.35
N ILE A 10 0.70 -4.61 37.07
CA ILE A 10 -0.66 -5.00 37.44
C ILE A 10 -1.52 -5.29 36.19
N TYR A 11 -1.19 -4.66 35.04
CA TYR A 11 -1.87 -4.88 33.77
C TYR A 11 -1.54 -6.24 33.10
N ASN A 12 -0.52 -6.95 33.59
CA ASN A 12 -0.10 -8.27 33.10
C ASN A 12 -0.54 -9.42 34.04
N LEU A 13 -1.37 -9.15 35.05
CA LEU A 13 -1.84 -10.17 36.01
C LEU A 13 -2.73 -11.24 35.36
N ILE A 14 -3.50 -10.86 34.33
CA ILE A 14 -4.36 -11.76 33.58
C ILE A 14 -3.66 -12.05 32.24
N PRO A 15 -3.23 -13.30 31.99
CA PRO A 15 -2.65 -13.67 30.70
C PRO A 15 -3.63 -13.34 29.59
N ARG A 16 -3.18 -12.63 28.56
CA ARG A 16 -4.00 -12.41 27.35
C ARG A 16 -4.24 -13.77 26.70
N GLU A 17 -5.48 -14.07 26.36
CA GLU A 17 -5.80 -15.30 25.62
C GLU A 17 -5.07 -15.27 24.26
N GLU A 18 -4.13 -16.20 24.07
CA GLU A 18 -3.47 -16.40 22.79
C GLU A 18 -4.49 -16.95 21.79
N VAL A 19 -4.97 -16.10 20.88
CA VAL A 19 -5.83 -16.52 19.77
C VAL A 19 -5.00 -17.38 18.83
N LYS A 20 -5.11 -18.71 18.99
CA LYS A 20 -4.45 -19.67 18.09
C LYS A 20 -5.03 -19.50 16.68
N PRO A 21 -4.23 -19.15 15.66
CA PRO A 21 -4.74 -19.03 14.31
C PRO A 21 -5.34 -20.36 13.84
N PRO A 22 -6.45 -20.36 13.08
CA PRO A 22 -7.02 -21.58 12.55
C PRO A 22 -6.00 -22.28 11.63
N LYS A 23 -5.94 -23.62 11.71
CA LYS A 23 -5.06 -24.41 10.85
C LYS A 23 -5.43 -24.18 9.39
N GLU A 24 -4.42 -23.97 8.54
CA GLU A 24 -4.62 -23.86 7.10
C GLU A 24 -5.29 -25.11 6.53
N GLN A 25 -6.08 -24.92 5.47
CA GLN A 25 -6.72 -26.04 4.78
C GLN A 25 -5.68 -26.96 4.17
N ARG A 26 -5.88 -28.27 4.29
CA ARG A 26 -4.99 -29.27 3.69
C ARG A 26 -4.98 -29.10 2.17
N TYR A 27 -3.79 -29.00 1.58
CA TYR A 27 -3.61 -28.98 0.13
C TYR A 27 -4.32 -30.16 -0.54
N GLN A 28 -5.06 -29.87 -1.62
CA GLN A 28 -5.61 -30.88 -2.50
C GLN A 28 -5.02 -30.73 -3.90
N SER A 29 -4.53 -31.84 -4.45
CA SER A 29 -4.01 -31.87 -5.82
C SER A 29 -5.08 -31.52 -6.83
N LYS A 30 -4.71 -30.72 -7.84
CA LYS A 30 -5.55 -30.38 -9.00
C LYS A 30 -6.01 -31.62 -9.79
N PHE A 31 -5.26 -32.73 -9.69
CA PHE A 31 -5.55 -33.99 -10.37
C PHE A 31 -6.33 -34.98 -9.50
N ARG A 32 -6.86 -34.55 -8.34
CA ARG A 32 -7.58 -35.46 -7.43
C ARG A 32 -8.84 -36.06 -8.06
N SER A 33 -9.58 -35.29 -8.86
CA SER A 33 -10.79 -35.77 -9.56
C SER A 33 -10.44 -36.75 -10.67
N THR A 34 -9.48 -36.41 -11.52
CA THR A 34 -9.05 -37.24 -12.66
C THR A 34 -8.56 -38.61 -12.18
N VAL A 35 -7.73 -38.66 -11.12
CA VAL A 35 -7.25 -39.92 -10.54
C VAL A 35 -8.39 -40.76 -9.94
N LYS A 36 -9.44 -40.13 -9.38
CA LYS A 36 -10.62 -40.86 -8.90
C LYS A 36 -11.40 -41.47 -10.05
N GLU A 37 -11.61 -40.71 -11.12
CA GLU A 37 -12.32 -41.17 -12.32
C GLU A 37 -11.56 -42.32 -12.99
N GLU A 38 -10.27 -42.16 -13.27
CA GLU A 38 -9.42 -43.21 -13.86
C GLU A 38 -9.39 -44.50 -13.03
N LYS A 39 -9.40 -44.38 -11.70
CA LYS A 39 -9.44 -45.53 -10.79
C LYS A 39 -10.80 -46.24 -10.82
N GLN A 40 -11.89 -45.56 -11.16
CA GLN A 40 -13.24 -46.14 -11.22
C GLN A 40 -13.61 -46.67 -12.59
N THR A 41 -13.22 -46.00 -13.68
CA THR A 41 -13.60 -46.36 -15.06
C THR A 41 -13.28 -47.80 -15.44
N ASN A 42 -12.20 -48.37 -14.89
CA ASN A 42 -11.75 -49.73 -15.20
C ASN A 42 -12.30 -50.81 -14.23
N LYS A 43 -13.18 -50.45 -13.29
CA LYS A 43 -13.76 -51.39 -12.32
C LYS A 43 -15.13 -51.87 -12.78
N SER A 44 -15.26 -53.18 -12.95
CA SER A 44 -16.56 -53.85 -13.03
C SER A 44 -16.86 -54.57 -11.70
N PRO A 45 -18.13 -54.64 -11.25
CA PRO A 45 -18.48 -55.06 -9.90
C PRO A 45 -18.01 -56.48 -9.54
N ASN A 46 -18.10 -57.44 -10.46
CA ASN A 46 -17.81 -58.87 -10.21
C ASN A 46 -16.80 -59.44 -11.23
N LYS A 47 -15.66 -58.75 -11.46
CA LYS A 47 -14.68 -59.17 -12.50
C LYS A 47 -13.85 -60.40 -12.10
N THR A 48 -13.46 -60.47 -10.82
CA THR A 48 -12.50 -61.47 -10.33
C THR A 48 -13.19 -62.75 -9.88
N MET A 49 -14.27 -62.61 -9.11
CA MET A 49 -15.17 -63.69 -8.73
C MET A 49 -16.59 -63.26 -9.12
N GLY A 50 -17.37 -64.16 -9.72
CA GLY A 50 -18.76 -63.89 -10.09
C GLY A 50 -19.66 -63.63 -8.87
N PRO A 51 -20.95 -63.31 -9.08
CA PRO A 51 -21.89 -63.14 -7.97
C PRO A 51 -22.05 -64.44 -7.18
N ALA A 52 -22.22 -64.35 -5.86
CA ALA A 52 -22.34 -65.51 -4.97
C ALA A 52 -23.57 -66.38 -5.29
N LYS A 53 -24.64 -65.77 -5.79
CA LYS A 53 -25.81 -66.43 -6.37
C LYS A 53 -26.15 -65.70 -7.66
N VAL A 54 -26.24 -66.44 -8.77
CA VAL A 54 -26.64 -65.87 -10.06
C VAL A 54 -28.15 -65.66 -10.04
N ASP A 55 -28.58 -64.42 -10.21
CA ASP A 55 -30.00 -64.12 -10.36
C ASP A 55 -30.48 -64.65 -11.71
N LEU A 56 -31.44 -65.57 -11.67
CA LEU A 56 -32.06 -66.13 -12.86
C LEU A 56 -33.23 -65.22 -13.27
N ASN A 57 -33.34 -64.94 -14.57
CA ASN A 57 -34.49 -64.22 -15.11
C ASN A 57 -35.76 -65.06 -14.93
N ALA A 58 -36.91 -64.39 -14.74
CA ALA A 58 -38.19 -65.08 -14.68
C ALA A 58 -38.50 -65.76 -16.02
N PRO A 59 -39.23 -66.90 -16.06
CA PRO A 59 -39.55 -67.61 -17.31
C PRO A 59 -40.31 -66.76 -18.36
N LYS A 60 -40.95 -65.67 -17.93
CA LYS A 60 -41.63 -64.71 -18.80
C LYS A 60 -40.66 -63.78 -19.55
N ASP A 61 -39.45 -63.59 -19.04
CA ASP A 61 -38.42 -62.71 -19.60
C ASP A 61 -37.48 -63.49 -20.55
N TYR A 62 -38.08 -64.18 -21.52
CA TYR A 62 -37.34 -64.92 -22.53
C TYR A 62 -36.72 -63.97 -23.57
N LEU A 63 -35.59 -64.40 -24.16
CA LEU A 63 -34.89 -63.60 -25.17
C LEU A 63 -35.74 -63.44 -26.44
N SER A 64 -36.17 -62.21 -26.73
CA SER A 64 -36.92 -61.89 -27.95
C SER A 64 -35.99 -61.57 -29.13
N LYS A 65 -36.49 -61.76 -30.36
CA LYS A 65 -35.75 -61.47 -31.60
C LYS A 65 -35.33 -59.99 -31.62
N ARG A 66 -34.05 -59.72 -31.88
CA ARG A 66 -33.44 -58.37 -31.92
C ARG A 66 -33.32 -57.62 -30.59
N SER A 67 -33.60 -58.25 -29.45
CA SER A 67 -33.47 -57.60 -28.12
C SER A 67 -32.05 -57.13 -27.77
N LYS A 68 -31.02 -57.73 -28.35
CA LYS A 68 -29.60 -57.38 -28.12
C LYS A 68 -28.96 -56.62 -29.28
N GLU A 69 -29.74 -56.27 -30.30
CA GLU A 69 -29.20 -55.47 -31.41
C GLU A 69 -29.01 -54.02 -30.93
N PRO A 70 -27.81 -53.43 -31.10
CA PRO A 70 -27.57 -52.04 -30.72
C PRO A 70 -28.40 -51.12 -31.63
N VAL A 71 -29.25 -50.29 -31.03
CA VAL A 71 -30.00 -49.27 -31.76
C VAL A 71 -29.03 -48.13 -32.10
N LEU A 72 -28.73 -47.97 -33.38
CA LEU A 72 -27.91 -46.86 -33.88
C LEU A 72 -28.70 -45.55 -33.74
N PRO A 73 -28.06 -44.45 -33.30
CA PRO A 73 -28.71 -43.14 -33.30
C PRO A 73 -28.98 -42.66 -34.73
N GLU A 74 -29.90 -41.70 -34.87
CA GLU A 74 -30.17 -41.05 -36.16
C GLU A 74 -28.92 -40.36 -36.72
N LYS A 75 -28.75 -40.42 -38.05
CA LYS A 75 -27.57 -39.92 -38.73
C LYS A 75 -27.53 -38.39 -38.66
N THR A 76 -26.63 -37.84 -37.86
CA THR A 76 -26.32 -36.41 -37.83
C THR A 76 -25.14 -36.07 -38.73
N SER A 77 -25.07 -34.84 -39.22
CA SER A 77 -23.91 -34.36 -39.97
C SER A 77 -22.75 -34.07 -39.01
N PHE A 78 -21.67 -34.83 -39.17
CA PHE A 78 -20.46 -34.63 -38.39
C PHE A 78 -19.73 -33.37 -38.86
N LYS A 79 -19.43 -32.44 -37.94
CA LYS A 79 -18.60 -31.26 -38.18
C LYS A 79 -17.27 -31.39 -37.45
N TYR A 80 -16.19 -31.05 -38.15
CA TYR A 80 -14.85 -31.06 -37.54
C TYR A 80 -14.66 -29.81 -36.67
N PRO A 81 -14.05 -29.92 -35.47
CA PRO A 81 -13.81 -28.77 -34.58
C PRO A 81 -12.94 -27.66 -35.18
N ASP A 82 -12.16 -27.95 -36.23
CA ASP A 82 -11.25 -27.01 -36.89
C ASP A 82 -11.77 -26.55 -38.26
N GLU A 83 -13.07 -26.67 -38.57
CA GLU A 83 -13.63 -26.22 -39.86
C GLU A 83 -13.25 -24.76 -40.20
N ASP A 84 -13.23 -23.88 -39.20
CA ASP A 84 -12.93 -22.45 -39.38
C ASP A 84 -11.44 -22.14 -39.63
N LYS A 85 -10.54 -23.08 -39.35
CA LYS A 85 -9.09 -22.90 -39.53
C LYS A 85 -8.58 -23.53 -40.82
N ARG A 86 -9.46 -24.08 -41.65
CA ARG A 86 -9.07 -24.72 -42.91
C ARG A 86 -8.58 -23.65 -43.88
N LYS A 87 -7.55 -23.99 -44.65
CA LYS A 87 -7.03 -23.11 -45.70
C LYS A 87 -8.16 -22.77 -46.69
N PRO A 88 -8.21 -21.54 -47.23
CA PRO A 88 -9.22 -21.18 -48.22
C PRO A 88 -9.10 -22.06 -49.47
N MET A 89 -10.20 -22.16 -50.21
CA MET A 89 -10.21 -22.88 -51.49
C MET A 89 -9.22 -22.25 -52.46
N VAL A 90 -8.58 -23.09 -53.27
CA VAL A 90 -7.66 -22.63 -54.32
C VAL A 90 -8.47 -21.84 -55.37
N PRO A 91 -7.95 -20.71 -55.90
CA PRO A 91 -8.60 -19.97 -56.98
C PRO A 91 -8.96 -20.86 -58.16
N LYS A 92 -10.13 -20.65 -58.75
CA LYS A 92 -10.60 -21.45 -59.89
C LYS A 92 -9.94 -20.99 -61.18
N LYS A 93 -9.98 -21.82 -62.22
CA LYS A 93 -9.43 -21.49 -63.54
C LYS A 93 -10.11 -20.25 -64.17
N GLU A 94 -11.35 -20.02 -63.80
CA GLU A 94 -12.19 -18.91 -64.25
C GLU A 94 -11.92 -17.61 -63.48
N ASP A 95 -11.29 -17.68 -62.29
CA ASP A 95 -10.90 -16.52 -61.49
C ASP A 95 -9.64 -15.88 -62.10
N ARG A 96 -9.86 -15.02 -63.12
CA ARG A 96 -8.77 -14.21 -63.68
C ARG A 96 -8.42 -13.11 -62.68
N PRO A 97 -7.15 -12.99 -62.25
CA PRO A 97 -6.75 -11.83 -61.46
C PRO A 97 -7.01 -10.55 -62.26
N LEU A 98 -7.13 -9.41 -61.57
CA LEU A 98 -7.26 -8.10 -62.20
C LEU A 98 -6.04 -7.84 -63.11
N MET A 99 -6.19 -8.21 -64.38
CA MET A 99 -5.16 -8.09 -65.40
C MET A 99 -5.11 -6.65 -65.89
N GLY A 100 -3.91 -6.10 -66.05
CA GLY A 100 -3.73 -4.78 -66.66
C GLY A 100 -3.65 -3.60 -65.70
N LEU A 101 -3.29 -3.82 -64.41
CA LEU A 101 -2.72 -2.74 -63.60
C LEU A 101 -1.38 -2.29 -64.22
N LYS A 102 -1.46 -1.41 -65.21
CA LYS A 102 -0.32 -0.71 -65.77
C LYS A 102 -0.18 0.59 -64.99
N SER A 103 0.91 0.73 -64.25
CA SER A 103 1.23 2.01 -63.62
C SER A 103 1.68 2.98 -64.70
N ASN A 104 1.05 4.16 -64.79
CA ASN A 104 1.52 5.27 -65.64
C ASN A 104 2.74 5.99 -65.02
N LYS A 105 3.40 5.36 -64.03
CA LYS A 105 4.58 5.93 -63.36
C LYS A 105 5.75 5.94 -64.33
N ASN A 106 6.30 7.13 -64.57
CA ASN A 106 7.55 7.28 -65.30
C ASN A 106 8.72 6.93 -64.36
N PHE A 107 9.18 5.68 -64.45
CA PHE A 107 10.26 5.18 -63.60
C PHE A 107 11.59 5.95 -63.78
N ILE A 108 11.83 6.53 -64.96
CA ILE A 108 13.06 7.28 -65.24
C ILE A 108 13.09 8.56 -64.40
N THR A 109 12.01 9.35 -64.44
CA THR A 109 11.93 10.60 -63.69
C THR A 109 11.81 10.34 -62.19
N THR A 110 11.08 9.30 -61.77
CA THR A 110 10.93 9.00 -60.35
C THR A 110 12.22 8.49 -59.73
N ASN A 111 12.97 7.64 -60.42
CA ASN A 111 14.25 7.14 -59.91
C ASN A 111 15.30 8.27 -59.87
N ALA A 112 15.28 9.18 -60.84
CA ALA A 112 16.15 10.36 -60.84
C ALA A 112 15.86 11.27 -59.65
N VAL A 113 14.59 11.61 -59.42
CA VAL A 113 14.17 12.43 -58.26
C VAL A 113 14.48 11.72 -56.95
N GLU A 114 14.19 10.42 -56.84
CA GLU A 114 14.48 9.63 -55.64
C GLU A 114 15.97 9.62 -55.31
N ASN A 115 16.84 9.46 -56.32
CA ASN A 115 18.29 9.47 -56.11
C ASN A 115 18.80 10.88 -55.72
N ILE A 116 18.31 11.94 -56.38
CA ILE A 116 18.67 13.33 -56.06
C ILE A 116 18.22 13.70 -54.64
N MET A 117 17.03 13.26 -54.22
CA MET A 117 16.47 13.53 -52.90
C MET A 117 16.98 12.56 -51.82
N SER A 118 17.65 11.48 -52.20
CA SER A 118 18.15 10.51 -51.24
C SER A 118 19.27 11.12 -50.41
N VAL A 119 19.15 10.99 -49.08
CA VAL A 119 20.21 11.40 -48.17
C VAL A 119 21.35 10.38 -48.27
N PRO A 120 22.61 10.80 -48.51
CA PRO A 120 23.74 9.88 -48.52
C PRO A 120 23.81 9.07 -47.24
N LYS A 121 24.11 7.76 -47.37
CA LYS A 121 24.26 6.89 -46.20
C LYS A 121 25.39 7.43 -45.33
N LYS A 122 25.07 7.74 -44.06
CA LYS A 122 26.09 8.16 -43.08
C LYS A 122 27.13 7.03 -42.95
N PRO A 123 28.44 7.34 -43.06
CA PRO A 123 29.47 6.33 -42.88
C PRO A 123 29.40 5.76 -41.46
N ALA A 124 29.66 4.46 -41.33
CA ALA A 124 29.76 3.85 -40.01
C ALA A 124 30.95 4.46 -39.25
N ALA A 125 30.73 4.84 -37.99
CA ALA A 125 31.80 5.28 -37.10
C ALA A 125 32.68 4.08 -36.77
N ASN A 126 33.78 3.93 -37.52
CA ASN A 126 34.75 2.87 -37.35
C ASN A 126 36.12 3.50 -37.02
N PHE A 127 36.91 2.82 -36.20
CA PHE A 127 38.33 3.15 -36.00
C PHE A 127 39.21 2.19 -36.79
N VAL A 128 40.45 2.63 -37.03
CA VAL A 128 41.46 1.89 -37.80
C VAL A 128 42.66 1.65 -36.90
N ASP A 129 42.97 0.39 -36.63
CA ASP A 129 44.07 0.01 -35.73
C ASP A 129 45.38 -0.24 -36.46
N THR A 130 45.32 -0.66 -37.73
CA THR A 130 46.51 -1.06 -38.49
C THR A 130 46.76 -0.14 -39.68
N ALA A 131 48.04 0.04 -40.03
CA ALA A 131 48.45 0.77 -41.24
C ALA A 131 47.90 0.14 -42.54
N LYS A 132 47.45 -1.13 -42.48
CA LYS A 132 46.80 -1.85 -43.59
C LYS A 132 45.29 -1.60 -43.69
N GLY A 133 44.71 -0.79 -42.81
CA GLY A 133 43.31 -0.36 -42.91
C GLY A 133 42.28 -1.33 -42.32
N SER A 134 42.64 -2.19 -41.35
CA SER A 134 41.63 -3.01 -40.64
C SER A 134 40.68 -2.11 -39.84
N THR A 135 39.38 -2.18 -40.15
CA THR A 135 38.36 -1.33 -39.51
C THR A 135 37.53 -2.08 -38.49
N HIS A 136 37.28 -1.45 -37.35
CA HIS A 136 36.44 -1.98 -36.27
C HIS A 136 35.37 -0.96 -35.87
N PRO A 137 34.15 -1.41 -35.50
CA PRO A 137 33.09 -0.49 -35.09
C PRO A 137 33.43 0.21 -33.77
N LEU A 138 33.18 1.51 -33.69
CA LEU A 138 33.56 2.36 -32.55
C LEU A 138 32.59 2.24 -31.35
N GLU A 139 31.33 1.89 -31.60
CA GLU A 139 30.29 1.71 -30.56
C GLU A 139 30.57 0.60 -29.53
N PRO A 140 30.97 -0.64 -29.92
CA PRO A 140 31.28 -1.71 -28.97
C PRO A 140 32.70 -1.67 -28.40
N SER A 141 33.61 -0.85 -28.94
CA SER A 141 35.03 -0.88 -28.57
C SER A 141 35.34 -0.16 -27.26
N GLY A 142 34.38 0.56 -26.69
CA GLY A 142 34.56 1.30 -25.44
C GLY A 142 35.41 2.58 -25.57
N LEU A 143 35.88 2.91 -26.78
CA LEU A 143 36.65 4.13 -27.05
C LEU A 143 35.78 5.40 -26.99
N VAL A 144 34.46 5.27 -27.16
CA VAL A 144 33.53 6.40 -27.10
C VAL A 144 32.66 6.31 -25.84
N PRO A 145 32.62 7.37 -25.00
CA PRO A 145 31.72 7.45 -23.86
C PRO A 145 30.25 7.45 -24.28
N LYS A 146 29.57 6.31 -24.13
CA LYS A 146 28.16 6.13 -24.51
C LYS A 146 27.17 6.88 -23.61
N TYR A 147 27.47 6.99 -22.32
CA TYR A 147 26.51 7.43 -21.31
C TYR A 147 26.66 8.89 -20.87
N LEU A 148 27.68 9.61 -21.36
CA LEU A 148 27.93 11.00 -20.98
C LEU A 148 26.81 11.94 -21.45
N ASN A 149 26.34 11.74 -22.68
CA ASN A 149 25.30 12.56 -23.31
C ASN A 149 23.90 11.98 -23.13
N LYS A 150 23.70 11.10 -22.13
CA LYS A 150 22.38 10.54 -21.86
C LYS A 150 21.44 11.66 -21.42
N LYS A 151 20.23 11.70 -21.97
CA LYS A 151 19.18 12.62 -21.52
C LYS A 151 18.89 12.37 -20.03
N GLY A 152 19.07 13.39 -19.19
CA GLY A 152 18.94 13.29 -17.74
C GLY A 152 20.19 12.82 -17.00
N TYR A 153 21.37 12.84 -17.64
CA TYR A 153 22.64 12.65 -16.93
C TYR A 153 22.87 13.82 -15.96
N GLY A 154 23.05 13.51 -14.67
CA GLY A 154 23.15 14.52 -13.61
C GLY A 154 21.81 14.95 -13.01
N ASP A 155 20.69 14.63 -13.66
CA ASP A 155 19.36 14.92 -13.12
C ASP A 155 18.94 13.84 -12.11
N VAL A 156 18.25 14.27 -11.06
CA VAL A 156 17.64 13.35 -10.08
C VAL A 156 16.45 12.65 -10.72
N PRO A 157 16.42 11.31 -10.77
CA PRO A 157 15.29 10.57 -11.31
C PRO A 157 13.96 10.86 -10.59
N ASP A 158 12.86 10.86 -11.35
CA ASP A 158 11.52 11.18 -10.85
C ASP A 158 11.09 10.31 -9.66
N TYR A 159 11.49 9.04 -9.64
CA TYR A 159 11.13 8.13 -8.55
C TYR A 159 11.76 8.53 -7.20
N LEU A 160 12.98 9.09 -7.20
CA LEU A 160 13.62 9.59 -5.99
C LEU A 160 12.90 10.85 -5.48
N ARG A 161 12.45 11.70 -6.40
CA ARG A 161 11.65 12.89 -6.08
C ARG A 161 10.34 12.50 -5.41
N LYS A 162 9.65 11.49 -5.94
CA LYS A 162 8.41 10.94 -5.34
C LYS A 162 8.67 10.36 -3.96
N ARG A 163 9.70 9.52 -3.82
CA ARG A 163 10.07 8.89 -2.55
C ARG A 163 10.43 9.92 -1.48
N ASN A 164 11.20 10.94 -1.82
CA ASN A 164 11.55 12.01 -0.88
C ASN A 164 10.31 12.80 -0.44
N GLY A 165 9.36 13.01 -1.35
CA GLY A 165 8.07 13.64 -1.02
C GLY A 165 7.22 12.79 -0.06
N GLU A 166 7.16 11.48 -0.29
CA GLU A 166 6.45 10.54 0.60
C GLU A 166 7.07 10.49 1.99
N VAL A 167 8.41 10.40 2.08
CA VAL A 167 9.13 10.42 3.36
C VAL A 167 8.87 11.72 4.11
N LYS A 168 8.91 12.86 3.41
CA LYS A 168 8.65 14.16 4.03
C LYS A 168 7.23 14.26 4.58
N ARG A 169 6.23 13.81 3.81
CA ARG A 169 4.83 13.81 4.25
C ARG A 169 4.62 12.90 5.47
N ALA A 170 5.19 11.70 5.45
CA ALA A 170 5.12 10.78 6.59
C ALA A 170 5.76 11.38 7.86
N GLN A 171 6.84 12.15 7.71
CA GLN A 171 7.47 12.84 8.82
C GLN A 171 6.62 14.00 9.35
N GLU A 172 6.00 14.78 8.48
CA GLU A 172 5.06 15.84 8.86
C GLU A 172 3.85 15.28 9.62
N GLU A 173 3.25 14.17 9.14
CA GLU A 173 2.14 13.49 9.81
C GLU A 173 2.54 12.95 11.19
N TYR A 174 3.74 12.38 11.31
CA TYR A 174 4.27 11.91 12.59
C TYR A 174 4.50 13.06 13.58
N ASP A 175 5.09 14.16 13.12
CA ASP A 175 5.30 15.36 13.93
C ASP A 175 3.97 15.98 14.39
N GLU A 176 2.95 15.99 13.52
CA GLU A 176 1.59 16.43 13.86
C GLU A 176 0.94 15.52 14.90
N TYR A 177 1.05 14.20 14.74
CA TYR A 177 0.56 13.23 15.72
C TYR A 177 1.21 13.42 17.09
N ILE A 178 2.53 13.62 17.14
CA ILE A 178 3.26 13.93 18.38
C ILE A 178 2.75 15.24 18.97
N LYS A 179 2.61 16.30 18.17
CA LYS A 179 2.10 17.60 18.64
C LYS A 179 0.70 17.49 19.22
N GLU A 180 -0.20 16.75 18.56
CA GLU A 180 -1.56 16.52 19.05
C GLU A 180 -1.57 15.67 20.32
N HIS A 181 -0.73 14.64 20.43
CA HIS A 181 -0.55 13.90 21.68
C HIS A 181 -0.02 14.78 22.81
N TYR A 182 0.98 15.62 22.52
CA TYR A 182 1.50 16.61 23.45
C TYR A 182 0.42 17.62 23.84
N ARG A 183 -0.41 18.10 22.91
CA ARG A 183 -1.54 19.01 23.20
C ARG A 183 -2.60 18.38 24.08
N ARG A 184 -2.94 17.11 23.85
CA ARG A 184 -3.93 16.36 24.64
C ARG A 184 -3.42 16.02 26.04
N GLY A 185 -2.12 15.75 26.18
CA GLY A 185 -1.47 15.52 27.46
C GLY A 185 -1.02 16.80 28.17
N ALA A 186 -0.95 17.94 27.46
CA ALA A 186 -0.55 19.21 28.03
C ALA A 186 -1.69 19.78 28.87
N MET A 187 -1.42 19.89 30.16
CA MET A 187 -2.18 20.73 31.08
C MET A 187 -2.33 22.14 30.48
N LYS A 188 -3.49 22.78 30.63
CA LYS A 188 -3.73 24.12 30.10
C LYS A 188 -2.74 25.08 30.76
N HIS A 189 -1.83 25.68 29.99
CA HIS A 189 -0.93 26.71 30.52
C HIS A 189 -1.67 28.05 30.55
N LEU A 190 -1.48 28.83 31.61
CA LEU A 190 -2.02 30.18 31.67
C LEU A 190 -1.33 31.03 30.60
N THR A 191 -2.11 31.79 29.81
CA THR A 191 -1.52 32.76 28.89
C THR A 191 -0.96 33.95 29.68
N GLU A 192 0.02 34.67 29.12
CA GLU A 192 0.61 35.82 29.82
C GLU A 192 -0.44 36.90 30.16
N GLY A 193 -1.45 37.08 29.30
CA GLY A 193 -2.55 38.01 29.56
C GLY A 193 -3.42 37.60 30.74
N GLU A 194 -3.80 36.31 30.83
CA GLU A 194 -4.56 35.79 31.97
C GLU A 194 -3.74 35.85 33.27
N ARG A 195 -2.42 35.58 33.18
CA ARG A 195 -1.49 35.71 34.31
C ARG A 195 -1.44 37.13 34.85
N GLN A 196 -1.29 38.12 33.97
CA GLN A 196 -1.28 39.52 34.36
C GLN A 196 -2.61 39.96 34.95
N ALA A 197 -3.73 39.47 34.41
CA ALA A 197 -5.06 39.74 34.97
C ALA A 197 -5.19 39.22 36.41
N VAL A 198 -4.74 38.00 36.69
CA VAL A 198 -4.74 37.41 38.05
C VAL A 198 -3.80 38.18 38.99
N LEU A 199 -2.58 38.50 38.55
CA LEU A 199 -1.63 39.29 39.34
C LEU A 199 -2.19 40.67 39.70
N ASN A 200 -2.82 41.36 38.74
CA ASN A 200 -3.44 42.66 38.99
C ASN A 200 -4.62 42.54 39.97
N GLY A 201 -5.41 41.46 39.87
CA GLY A 201 -6.48 41.17 40.83
C GLY A 201 -5.96 40.94 42.24
N LEU A 202 -4.89 40.16 42.40
CA LEU A 202 -4.25 39.92 43.71
C LEU A 202 -3.64 41.19 44.30
N LYS A 203 -2.95 41.99 43.48
CA LYS A 203 -2.38 43.29 43.90
C LYS A 203 -3.46 44.26 44.35
N LYS A 204 -4.58 44.34 43.63
CA LYS A 204 -5.73 45.16 44.01
C LYS A 204 -6.35 44.69 45.33
N ASN A 205 -6.52 43.38 45.51
CA ASN A 205 -7.05 42.83 46.77
C ASN A 205 -6.11 43.12 47.96
N TRP A 206 -4.79 43.01 47.74
CA TRP A 206 -3.81 43.39 48.75
C TRP A 206 -3.91 44.87 49.10
N GLU A 207 -4.03 45.75 48.11
CA GLU A 207 -4.20 47.20 48.31
C GLU A 207 -5.47 47.52 49.10
N GLU A 208 -6.60 46.86 48.81
CA GLU A 208 -7.85 47.03 49.55
C GLU A 208 -7.72 46.61 51.03
N ILE A 209 -7.10 45.46 51.32
CA ILE A 209 -6.87 45.00 52.70
C ILE A 209 -5.85 45.90 53.40
N HIS A 210 -4.80 46.32 52.70
CA HIS A 210 -3.77 47.21 53.25
C HIS A 210 -4.35 48.58 53.60
N HIS A 211 -5.22 49.14 52.75
CA HIS A 211 -5.93 50.39 53.04
C HIS A 211 -6.84 50.24 54.27
N GLN A 212 -7.58 49.11 54.38
CA GLN A 212 -8.36 48.83 55.58
C GLN A 212 -7.49 48.70 56.83
N TYR A 213 -6.31 48.08 56.71
CA TYR A 213 -5.33 47.93 57.78
C TYR A 213 -4.75 49.29 58.25
N GLN A 214 -4.44 50.19 57.31
CA GLN A 214 -3.99 51.56 57.62
C GLN A 214 -5.05 52.38 58.36
N GLY A 215 -6.34 52.11 58.12
CA GLY A 215 -7.46 52.74 58.81
C GLY A 215 -7.72 52.23 60.24
N LEU A 216 -6.97 51.25 60.76
CA LEU A 216 -7.11 50.79 62.14
C LEU A 216 -6.52 51.80 63.13
N SER A 217 -7.12 51.90 64.32
CA SER A 217 -6.55 52.71 65.41
C SER A 217 -5.24 52.09 65.91
N VAL A 218 -4.21 52.93 66.11
CA VAL A 218 -2.90 52.54 66.64
C VAL A 218 -3.00 51.80 67.99
N VAL A 219 -3.99 52.16 68.80
CA VAL A 219 -4.25 51.54 70.11
C VAL A 219 -5.13 50.29 69.94
N THR A 220 -4.57 49.11 70.23
CA THR A 220 -5.22 47.79 70.04
C THR A 220 -5.37 47.02 71.35
N ASP A 221 -5.89 47.68 72.38
CA ASP A 221 -5.91 47.13 73.74
C ASP A 221 -7.00 46.07 73.98
N THR A 222 -8.03 46.00 73.12
CA THR A 222 -9.11 45.02 73.26
C THR A 222 -8.88 43.76 72.43
N ALA A 223 -9.17 42.59 73.01
CA ALA A 223 -9.06 41.28 72.35
C ALA A 223 -9.64 41.23 70.91
N PRO A 224 -10.85 41.76 70.62
CA PRO A 224 -11.38 41.76 69.25
C PRO A 224 -10.61 42.68 68.30
N LYS A 225 -10.04 43.80 68.77
CA LYS A 225 -9.20 44.68 67.95
C LYS A 225 -7.89 43.98 67.57
N LYS A 226 -7.29 43.24 68.50
CA LYS A 226 -6.09 42.44 68.25
C LYS A 226 -6.34 41.31 67.24
N ALA A 227 -7.42 40.56 67.41
CA ALA A 227 -7.79 39.49 66.48
C ALA A 227 -8.09 40.00 65.06
N ARG A 228 -8.73 41.18 64.93
CA ARG A 228 -8.98 41.81 63.63
C ARG A 228 -7.69 42.20 62.91
N LYS A 229 -6.71 42.76 63.66
CA LYS A 229 -5.38 43.11 63.14
C LYS A 229 -4.63 41.87 62.66
N GLU A 230 -4.57 40.84 63.50
CA GLU A 230 -3.87 39.58 63.21
C GLU A 230 -4.48 38.87 61.98
N ARG A 231 -5.80 38.89 61.82
CA ARG A 231 -6.46 38.33 60.64
C ARG A 231 -6.07 39.07 59.36
N MET A 232 -6.07 40.40 59.38
CA MET A 232 -5.68 41.22 58.23
C MET A 232 -4.19 41.05 57.88
N GLU A 233 -3.32 40.90 58.87
CA GLU A 233 -1.90 40.60 58.66
C GLU A 233 -1.68 39.21 58.05
N ALA A 234 -2.44 38.21 58.51
CA ALA A 234 -2.38 36.86 57.95
C ALA A 234 -2.86 36.82 56.49
N GLU A 235 -3.95 37.54 56.17
CA GLU A 235 -4.48 37.68 54.81
C GLU A 235 -3.51 38.43 53.89
N MET A 236 -2.91 39.55 54.33
CA MET A 236 -1.87 40.25 53.56
C MET A 236 -0.67 39.36 53.27
N LYS A 237 -0.17 38.64 54.28
CA LYS A 237 0.97 37.73 54.14
C LYS A 237 0.67 36.54 53.22
N GLN A 238 -0.60 36.11 53.14
CA GLN A 238 -1.00 35.09 52.17
C GLN A 238 -0.96 35.64 50.75
N LEU A 239 -1.55 36.80 50.51
CA LEU A 239 -1.54 37.44 49.18
C LEU A 239 -0.12 37.76 48.69
N GLU A 240 0.79 38.18 49.58
CA GLU A 240 2.20 38.40 49.24
C GLU A 240 2.88 37.13 48.74
N ARG A 241 2.67 35.99 49.42
CA ARG A 241 3.22 34.69 49.00
C ARG A 241 2.63 34.23 47.66
N ASP A 242 1.34 34.46 47.45
CA ASP A 242 0.66 34.07 46.21
C ASP A 242 1.13 34.92 45.02
N ILE A 243 1.33 36.22 45.23
CA ILE A 243 1.91 37.14 44.22
C ILE A 243 3.35 36.72 43.91
N GLU A 244 4.18 36.47 44.93
CA GLU A 244 5.58 36.05 44.75
C GLU A 244 5.67 34.74 43.95
N LEU A 245 4.81 33.78 44.24
CA LEU A 245 4.76 32.49 43.54
C LEU A 245 4.42 32.68 42.05
N LEU A 246 3.40 33.50 41.76
CA LEU A 246 3.01 33.80 40.37
C LEU A 246 4.04 34.66 39.63
N GLU A 247 4.74 35.56 40.32
CA GLU A 247 5.80 36.39 39.73
C GLU A 247 7.05 35.59 39.40
N LYS A 248 7.46 34.69 40.28
CA LYS A 248 8.63 33.82 40.11
C LYS A 248 8.46 32.80 38.99
N HIS A 249 7.24 32.29 38.80
CA HIS A 249 6.95 31.27 37.80
C HIS A 249 6.30 31.87 36.54
N LYS A 250 7.09 31.97 35.45
CA LYS A 250 6.63 32.48 34.14
C LYS A 250 5.64 31.54 33.44
N ILE A 251 5.75 30.23 33.66
CA ILE A 251 4.90 29.22 33.04
C ILE A 251 4.20 28.46 34.15
N ILE A 252 2.86 28.53 34.17
CA ILE A 252 2.02 27.88 35.16
C ILE A 252 1.02 27.00 34.42
N TYR A 253 0.98 25.72 34.81
CA TYR A 253 0.08 24.73 34.26
C TYR A 253 -1.10 24.52 35.22
N ILE A 254 -2.32 24.58 34.69
CA ILE A 254 -3.55 24.37 35.45
C ILE A 254 -4.09 22.98 35.10
N ALA A 255 -4.36 22.19 36.13
CA ALA A 255 -5.08 20.93 35.97
C ALA A 255 -6.53 21.25 35.58
N ASN A 256 -7.00 20.61 34.50
CA ASN A 256 -8.41 20.65 34.14
C ASN A 256 -9.17 19.80 35.18
N ASN A 257 -9.96 20.46 36.04
CA ASN A 257 -11.00 19.81 36.84
C ASN A 257 -12.30 19.77 36.05
#